data_AF-A0A3D6BAN6-F1
#
_entry.id   AF-A0A3D6BAN6-F1
#
_cell.length_a   1.000
_cell.length_b   1.000
_cell.length_c   1.000
_cell.angle_alpha   90.00
_cell.angle_beta   90.00
_cell.angle_gamma   90.00
#
_symmetry.space_group_name_H-M   'P 1'
#
loop_
_entity.id
_entity.type
_entity.pdbx_description
1 polymer ?
#
loop_
_entity_poly.entity_id
_entity_poly.type
_entity_poly.pdbx_seq_one_letter_code
_entity_poly.pdbx_strand_id
1 'polypeptide(L)'
;MEQLLENIIAYLLIFFLIAGIFYFYTRKNKRTSIQTITKQHKAKESGFYEPMSLHPVVDPNICIGSGACIAACPEHDILGLNNGQAQTINASRCVGHGACFHACPVEAITLCIGTEKRGVELPHISKEFETNISGIFVAGELGGMGLIKNAVEQGRQAVEYFIKKSNLKSEAKYDLIIVGAGPAGISASLTAAKNNLKYLTLEQDSLGGTVFSFPRAKIVMTAPMDLPLWGKVKLVETSKSELLDLWKNVLSKNNITINEQEKVVEIVKQENMFMVKTDQEHYTSRGVLLAIGRRGSPRKLGVPGEDSEKVFYRLLEPELIHDKDILVVGGGDSAVESAMLLADEGNRVTISYRNETFSRLKPKNLERINEYIKKRKIKPLFNSNVQEILSSKVIIKINERPEALEIKNDLAYIFAGGILPTGFLESIGVKITKKFGDAILKH
;
A
#
# COMPACT_ATOMS: atom_id res chain seq x y z
N MET A 1 26.97 -57.95 36.93
CA MET A 1 25.73 -57.27 37.37
C MET A 1 25.90 -55.76 37.44
N GLU A 2 27.00 -55.24 37.98
CA GLU A 2 27.27 -53.80 38.07
C GLU A 2 27.22 -53.08 36.71
N GLN A 3 27.90 -53.62 35.70
CA GLN A 3 27.91 -53.00 34.36
C GLN A 3 26.53 -53.00 33.65
N LEU A 4 25.65 -53.95 33.99
CA LEU A 4 24.27 -53.96 33.49
C LEU A 4 23.46 -52.85 34.17
N LEU A 5 23.66 -52.67 35.49
CA LEU A 5 22.98 -51.64 36.28
C LEU A 5 23.40 -50.24 35.86
N GLU A 6 24.69 -49.99 35.63
CA GLU A 6 25.22 -48.71 35.12
C GLU A 6 24.62 -48.37 33.75
N ASN A 7 24.58 -49.33 32.83
CA ASN A 7 23.97 -49.13 31.51
C ASN A 7 22.47 -48.81 31.61
N ILE A 8 21.74 -49.49 32.50
CA ILE A 8 20.31 -49.22 32.72
C ILE A 8 20.09 -47.80 33.25
N ILE A 9 20.90 -47.36 34.22
CA ILE A 9 20.83 -46.00 34.78
C ILE A 9 21.13 -44.95 33.69
N ALA A 10 22.16 -45.18 32.87
CA ALA A 10 22.50 -44.29 31.75
C ALA A 10 21.37 -44.20 30.72
N TYR A 11 20.77 -45.33 30.32
CA TYR A 11 19.63 -45.35 29.40
C TYR A 11 18.40 -44.66 29.98
N LEU A 12 18.10 -44.84 31.27
CA LEU A 12 16.99 -44.16 31.94
C LEU A 12 17.21 -42.65 31.98
N LEU A 13 18.42 -42.19 32.30
CA LEU A 13 18.77 -40.76 32.30
C LEU A 13 18.58 -40.14 30.90
N ILE A 14 19.08 -40.80 29.85
CA ILE A 14 18.91 -40.35 28.46
C ILE A 14 17.42 -40.35 28.09
N PHE A 15 16.68 -41.39 28.45
CA PHE A 15 15.24 -41.48 28.19
C PHE A 15 14.46 -40.34 28.85
N PHE A 16 14.71 -40.06 30.14
CA PHE A 16 14.05 -38.96 30.84
C PHE A 16 14.44 -37.59 30.29
N LEU A 17 15.69 -37.41 29.84
CA LEU A 17 16.13 -36.19 29.18
C LEU A 17 15.39 -35.99 27.84
N ILE A 18 15.32 -37.01 26.99
CA ILE A 18 14.59 -36.97 25.71
C ILE A 18 13.09 -36.75 25.96
N ALA A 19 12.49 -37.48 26.90
CA ALA A 19 11.08 -37.34 27.27
C ALA A 19 10.78 -35.94 27.82
N GLY A 20 11.67 -35.37 28.63
CA GLY A 20 11.58 -34.00 29.12
C GLY A 20 11.61 -32.98 27.98
N ILE A 21 12.57 -33.09 27.06
CA ILE A 21 12.67 -32.23 25.88
C ILE A 21 11.39 -32.34 25.02
N PHE A 22 10.92 -33.56 24.77
CA PHE A 22 9.69 -33.80 24.00
C PHE A 22 8.45 -33.23 24.69
N TYR A 23 8.35 -33.37 26.01
CA TYR A 23 7.26 -32.79 26.80
C TYR A 23 7.24 -31.27 26.72
N PHE A 24 8.39 -30.61 26.89
CA PHE A 24 8.47 -29.15 26.77
C PHE A 24 8.19 -28.68 25.34
N TYR A 25 8.70 -29.40 24.33
CA TYR A 25 8.46 -29.10 22.92
C TYR A 25 6.98 -29.19 22.57
N THR A 26 6.32 -30.30 22.91
CA THR A 26 4.88 -30.50 22.64
C THR A 26 4.01 -29.51 23.40
N ARG A 27 4.32 -29.22 24.67
CA ARG A 27 3.60 -28.22 25.47
C ARG A 27 3.76 -26.82 24.89
N LYS A 28 4.97 -26.43 24.47
CA LYS A 28 5.23 -25.15 23.79
C LYS A 28 4.46 -25.07 22.48
N ASN A 29 4.53 -26.10 21.65
CA ASN A 29 3.82 -26.14 20.36
C ASN A 29 2.31 -26.01 20.56
N LYS A 30 1.72 -26.77 21.49
CA LYS A 30 0.29 -26.69 21.84
C LYS A 30 -0.10 -25.27 22.28
N ARG A 31 0.70 -24.64 23.14
CA ARG A 31 0.46 -23.26 23.59
C ARG A 31 0.49 -22.27 22.42
N THR A 32 1.49 -22.36 21.56
CA THR A 32 1.61 -21.48 20.39
C THR A 32 0.46 -21.70 19.41
N SER A 33 0.07 -22.95 19.13
CA SER A 33 -1.08 -23.27 18.28
C SER A 33 -2.36 -22.63 18.81
N ILE A 34 -2.64 -22.76 20.11
CA ILE A 34 -3.83 -22.17 20.74
C ILE A 34 -3.83 -20.64 20.57
N GLN A 35 -2.68 -19.99 20.78
CA GLN A 35 -2.54 -18.55 20.59
C GLN A 35 -2.80 -18.14 19.13
N THR A 36 -2.18 -18.84 18.17
CA THR A 36 -2.37 -18.60 16.73
C THR A 36 -3.83 -18.77 16.32
N ILE A 37 -4.48 -19.86 16.73
CA ILE A 37 -5.89 -20.13 16.44
C ILE A 37 -6.79 -19.05 17.03
N THR A 38 -6.54 -18.64 18.27
CA THR A 38 -7.32 -17.57 18.93
C THR A 38 -7.21 -16.25 18.16
N LYS A 39 -5.98 -15.87 17.75
CA LYS A 39 -5.76 -14.68 16.94
C LYS A 39 -6.42 -14.78 15.57
N GLN A 40 -6.36 -15.95 14.94
CA GLN A 40 -6.99 -16.20 13.64
C GLN A 40 -8.52 -16.10 13.73
N HIS A 41 -9.13 -16.66 14.79
CA HIS A 41 -10.57 -16.55 15.03
C HIS A 41 -11.00 -15.09 15.18
N LYS A 42 -10.30 -14.34 16.03
CA LYS A 42 -10.53 -12.91 16.22
C LYS A 42 -10.41 -12.14 14.91
N ALA A 43 -9.43 -12.47 14.06
CA ALA A 43 -9.26 -11.85 12.74
C ALA A 43 -10.42 -12.17 11.79
N LYS A 44 -10.96 -13.39 11.83
CA LYS A 44 -12.12 -13.79 11.02
C LYS A 44 -13.40 -13.09 11.48
N GLU A 45 -13.67 -13.07 12.78
CA GLU A 45 -14.84 -12.39 13.36
C GLU A 45 -14.85 -10.89 13.08
N SER A 46 -13.67 -10.26 13.10
CA SER A 46 -13.52 -8.83 12.80
C SER A 46 -13.47 -8.51 11.29
N GLY A 47 -13.54 -9.51 10.41
CA GLY A 47 -13.46 -9.31 8.95
C GLY A 47 -12.05 -8.98 8.43
N PHE A 48 -11.03 -9.03 9.29
CA PHE A 48 -9.62 -8.73 8.97
C PHE A 48 -8.81 -9.95 8.54
N TYR A 49 -9.45 -11.08 8.26
CA TYR A 49 -8.73 -12.25 7.76
C TYR A 49 -8.34 -12.12 6.29
N GLU A 50 -9.23 -11.59 5.45
CA GLU A 50 -9.00 -11.49 4.01
C GLU A 50 -8.03 -10.37 3.63
N PRO A 51 -6.99 -10.66 2.82
CA PRO A 51 -6.03 -9.67 2.36
C PRO A 51 -6.66 -8.63 1.45
N MET A 52 -6.13 -7.41 1.50
CA MET A 52 -6.49 -6.32 0.57
C MET A 52 -5.65 -6.36 -0.71
N SER A 53 -4.48 -7.00 -0.68
CA SER A 53 -3.49 -7.00 -1.76
C SER A 53 -2.57 -8.24 -1.63
N LEU A 54 -1.28 -8.08 -1.91
CA LEU A 54 -0.23 -9.08 -1.78
C LEU A 54 -0.17 -9.64 -0.35
N HIS A 55 -0.13 -10.97 -0.22
CA HIS A 55 -0.05 -11.65 1.06
C HIS A 55 0.68 -13.00 0.92
N PRO A 56 1.28 -13.51 2.00
CA PRO A 56 1.92 -14.82 1.99
C PRO A 56 0.90 -15.96 2.07
N VAL A 57 1.13 -16.98 1.25
CA VAL A 57 0.49 -18.30 1.31
C VAL A 57 1.58 -19.31 1.63
N VAL A 58 1.37 -20.09 2.69
CA VAL A 58 2.31 -21.12 3.14
C VAL A 58 1.88 -22.48 2.61
N ASP A 59 2.80 -23.22 2.00
CA ASP A 59 2.60 -24.63 1.66
C ASP A 59 2.88 -25.51 2.89
N PRO A 60 1.85 -26.17 3.46
CA PRO A 60 2.05 -27.01 4.65
C PRO A 60 2.88 -28.26 4.35
N ASN A 61 2.96 -28.74 3.11
CA ASN A 61 3.72 -29.94 2.78
C ASN A 61 5.24 -29.69 2.77
N ILE A 62 5.65 -28.43 2.56
CA ILE A 62 7.06 -28.01 2.54
C ILE A 62 7.45 -27.38 3.88
N CYS A 63 6.51 -26.77 4.59
CA CYS A 63 6.79 -26.04 5.82
C CYS A 63 7.34 -26.93 6.95
N ILE A 64 8.59 -26.66 7.36
CA ILE A 64 9.25 -27.34 8.48
C ILE A 64 9.02 -26.68 9.86
N GLY A 65 8.20 -25.63 9.93
CA GLY A 65 7.89 -24.99 11.22
C GLY A 65 8.98 -24.12 11.85
N SER A 66 10.00 -23.71 11.09
CA SER A 66 11.14 -22.96 11.64
C SER A 66 10.78 -21.63 12.31
N GLY A 67 9.64 -21.03 11.94
CA GLY A 67 9.19 -19.73 12.44
C GLY A 67 9.98 -18.52 11.93
N ALA A 68 10.96 -18.73 11.05
CA ALA A 68 11.78 -17.65 10.49
C ALA A 68 10.94 -16.57 9.76
N CYS A 69 9.92 -17.00 9.02
CA CYS A 69 8.99 -16.10 8.33
C CYS A 69 8.14 -15.23 9.28
N ILE A 70 7.86 -15.73 10.48
CA ILE A 70 7.11 -15.03 11.52
C ILE A 70 8.02 -13.99 12.18
N ALA A 71 9.24 -14.38 12.53
CA ALA A 71 10.24 -13.50 13.14
C ALA A 71 10.67 -12.36 12.20
N ALA A 72 10.73 -12.63 10.88
CA ALA A 72 11.11 -11.65 9.87
C ALA A 72 10.00 -10.61 9.55
N CYS A 73 8.78 -10.79 10.05
CA CYS A 73 7.67 -9.89 9.72
C CYS A 73 7.59 -8.70 10.71
N PRO A 74 7.84 -7.45 10.27
CA PRO A 74 7.79 -6.27 11.14
C PRO A 74 6.37 -5.88 11.55
N GLU A 75 5.35 -6.29 10.78
CA GLU A 75 3.95 -6.01 11.11
C GLU A 75 3.44 -6.87 12.27
N HIS A 76 4.11 -8.00 12.52
CA HIS A 76 3.73 -9.06 13.45
C HIS A 76 2.32 -9.62 13.20
N ASP A 77 2.05 -10.84 13.69
CA ASP A 77 0.72 -11.48 13.61
C ASP A 77 0.11 -11.59 12.20
N ILE A 78 0.94 -11.58 11.15
CA ILE A 78 0.52 -11.96 9.79
C ILE A 78 0.50 -13.48 9.64
N LEU A 79 1.59 -14.11 10.07
CA LEU A 79 1.79 -15.55 10.15
C LEU A 79 1.96 -15.96 11.61
N GLY A 80 1.54 -17.17 11.96
CA GLY A 80 1.76 -17.81 13.26
C GLY A 80 2.02 -19.31 13.11
N LEU A 81 2.48 -19.97 14.18
CA LEU A 81 2.63 -21.43 14.17
C LEU A 81 1.35 -22.11 14.65
N ASN A 82 0.87 -23.06 13.88
CA ASN A 82 -0.20 -23.97 14.23
C ASN A 82 0.26 -25.41 13.92
N ASN A 83 0.28 -26.25 14.94
CA ASN A 83 0.73 -27.64 14.88
C ASN A 83 2.10 -27.81 14.23
N GLY A 84 3.04 -26.91 14.58
CA GLY A 84 4.39 -26.94 14.03
C GLY A 84 4.50 -26.44 12.58
N GLN A 85 3.46 -25.86 11.99
CA GLN A 85 3.51 -25.29 10.64
C GLN A 85 3.12 -23.81 10.67
N ALA A 86 3.70 -23.01 9.78
CA ALA A 86 3.30 -21.61 9.64
C ALA A 86 1.93 -21.54 8.96
N GLN A 87 1.04 -20.71 9.51
CA GLN A 87 -0.29 -20.45 9.01
C GLN A 87 -0.62 -18.96 9.08
N THR A 88 -1.48 -18.51 8.17
CA THR A 88 -1.96 -17.14 8.13
C THR A 88 -2.88 -16.85 9.32
N ILE A 89 -2.51 -15.84 10.11
CA ILE A 89 -3.35 -15.27 11.18
C ILE A 89 -4.22 -14.17 10.61
N ASN A 90 -3.60 -13.16 9.98
CA ASN A 90 -4.28 -11.96 9.51
C ASN A 90 -3.57 -11.41 8.26
N ALA A 91 -4.09 -11.76 7.09
CA ALA A 91 -3.52 -11.31 5.83
C ALA A 91 -3.90 -9.86 5.47
N SER A 92 -5.00 -9.31 6.01
CA SER A 92 -5.40 -7.92 5.74
C SER A 92 -4.39 -6.89 6.23
N ARG A 93 -3.61 -7.24 7.25
CA ARG A 93 -2.53 -6.40 7.79
C ARG A 93 -1.23 -6.51 7.01
N CYS A 94 -1.12 -7.43 6.06
CA CYS A 94 0.12 -7.59 5.30
C CYS A 94 0.35 -6.35 4.42
N VAL A 95 1.51 -5.72 4.56
CA VAL A 95 1.92 -4.58 3.73
C VAL A 95 2.70 -5.01 2.47
N GLY A 96 2.84 -6.32 2.22
CA GLY A 96 3.47 -6.83 1.00
C GLY A 96 4.99 -6.59 0.92
N HIS A 97 5.68 -6.47 2.06
CA HIS A 97 7.14 -6.25 2.09
C HIS A 97 7.98 -7.48 1.70
N GLY A 98 7.39 -8.69 1.73
CA GLY A 98 8.03 -9.92 1.24
C GLY A 98 9.13 -10.53 2.12
N ALA A 99 9.41 -10.00 3.31
CA ALA A 99 10.51 -10.55 4.13
C ALA A 99 10.25 -12.00 4.59
N CYS A 100 8.98 -12.38 4.77
CA CYS A 100 8.60 -13.76 5.07
C CYS A 100 9.01 -14.73 3.94
N PHE A 101 8.84 -14.33 2.68
CA PHE A 101 9.20 -15.11 1.50
C PHE A 101 10.71 -15.39 1.46
N HIS A 102 11.53 -14.36 1.69
CA HIS A 102 12.99 -14.48 1.68
C HIS A 102 13.57 -15.17 2.93
N ALA A 103 12.90 -15.05 4.08
CA ALA A 103 13.36 -15.66 5.33
C ALA A 103 13.04 -17.16 5.44
N CYS A 104 12.22 -17.72 4.53
CA CYS A 104 11.84 -19.12 4.60
C CYS A 104 13.01 -20.01 4.13
N PRO A 105 13.62 -20.84 5.01
CA PRO A 105 14.80 -21.63 4.65
C PRO A 105 14.50 -22.81 3.72
N VAL A 106 13.21 -23.14 3.56
CA VAL A 106 12.72 -24.25 2.73
C VAL A 106 11.77 -23.76 1.65
N GLU A 107 11.74 -22.44 1.39
CA GLU A 107 11.01 -21.86 0.27
C GLU A 107 9.50 -22.18 0.23
N ALA A 108 8.92 -22.53 1.39
CA ALA A 108 7.50 -22.91 1.53
C ALA A 108 6.50 -21.75 1.40
N ILE A 109 6.94 -20.53 1.07
CA ILE A 109 6.08 -19.35 1.01
C ILE A 109 5.97 -18.88 -0.43
N THR A 110 4.74 -18.67 -0.86
CA THR A 110 4.39 -17.99 -2.11
C THR A 110 3.73 -16.66 -1.77
N LEU A 111 4.06 -15.58 -2.48
CA LEU A 111 3.34 -14.31 -2.33
C LEU A 111 2.25 -14.24 -3.40
N CYS A 112 1.00 -14.25 -2.96
CA CYS A 112 -0.18 -14.24 -3.82
C CYS A 112 -0.88 -12.89 -3.78
N ILE A 113 -1.59 -12.54 -4.85
CA ILE A 113 -2.41 -11.33 -4.92
C ILE A 113 -3.88 -11.67 -5.14
N GLY A 114 -4.74 -10.99 -4.39
CA GLY A 114 -6.17 -11.34 -4.33
C GLY A 114 -6.41 -12.65 -3.56
N THR A 115 -7.66 -13.07 -3.52
CA THR A 115 -8.10 -14.37 -2.99
C THR A 115 -9.11 -14.98 -3.94
N GLU A 116 -9.52 -16.23 -3.68
CA GLU A 116 -10.65 -16.86 -4.37
C GLU A 116 -11.92 -15.99 -4.37
N LYS A 117 -12.15 -15.23 -3.28
CA LYS A 117 -13.31 -14.36 -3.12
C LYS A 117 -13.07 -12.92 -3.60
N ARG A 118 -11.83 -12.45 -3.56
CA ARG A 118 -11.46 -11.05 -3.82
C ARG A 118 -10.45 -10.94 -4.94
N GLY A 119 -10.95 -10.62 -6.14
CA GLY A 119 -10.08 -10.34 -7.28
C GLY A 119 -9.39 -8.98 -7.18
N VAL A 120 -8.14 -8.90 -7.64
CA VAL A 120 -7.35 -7.67 -7.72
C VAL A 120 -7.00 -7.40 -9.18
N GLU A 121 -7.40 -6.23 -9.68
CA GLU A 121 -7.07 -5.79 -11.04
C GLU A 121 -5.63 -5.31 -11.11
N LEU A 122 -4.86 -5.86 -12.05
CA LEU A 122 -3.47 -5.51 -12.32
C LEU A 122 -3.21 -5.54 -13.82
N PRO A 123 -2.33 -4.66 -14.32
CA PRO A 123 -1.83 -4.80 -15.69
C PRO A 123 -1.02 -6.09 -15.85
N HIS A 124 -1.07 -6.66 -17.05
CA HIS A 124 -0.16 -7.74 -17.44
C HIS A 124 1.24 -7.17 -17.64
N ILE A 125 2.19 -7.63 -16.82
CA ILE A 125 3.58 -7.18 -16.83
C ILE A 125 4.49 -8.41 -16.89
N SER A 126 5.53 -8.36 -17.72
CA SER A 126 6.58 -9.38 -17.80
C SER A 126 7.55 -9.31 -16.59
N LYS A 127 8.50 -10.24 -16.49
CA LYS A 127 9.55 -10.17 -15.45
C LYS A 127 10.46 -8.96 -15.61
N GLU A 128 10.52 -8.41 -16.82
CA GLU A 128 11.29 -7.24 -17.22
C GLU A 128 10.50 -5.93 -17.10
N PHE A 129 9.38 -5.94 -16.38
CA PHE A 129 8.52 -4.78 -16.12
C PHE A 129 7.77 -4.23 -17.34
N GLU A 130 7.80 -4.93 -18.47
CA GLU A 130 7.16 -4.48 -19.70
C GLU A 130 5.71 -4.96 -19.79
N THR A 131 4.83 -4.12 -20.33
CA THR A 131 3.44 -4.47 -20.59
C THR A 131 3.31 -5.33 -21.86
N ASN A 132 2.07 -5.69 -22.24
CA ASN A 132 1.80 -6.27 -23.56
C ASN A 132 2.11 -5.31 -24.73
N ILE A 133 2.37 -4.03 -24.47
CA ILE A 133 2.78 -3.05 -25.47
C ILE A 133 4.28 -2.87 -25.36
N SER A 134 5.01 -3.36 -26.37
CA SER A 134 6.46 -3.21 -26.41
C SER A 134 6.85 -1.72 -26.38
N GLY A 135 7.70 -1.36 -25.41
CA GLY A 135 8.16 0.01 -25.12
C GLY A 135 7.44 0.68 -23.95
N ILE A 136 6.38 0.09 -23.41
CA ILE A 136 5.69 0.59 -22.21
C ILE A 136 5.99 -0.31 -21.02
N PHE A 137 6.57 0.29 -19.98
CA PHE A 137 6.97 -0.36 -18.74
C PHE A 137 6.09 0.11 -17.58
N VAL A 138 5.98 -0.68 -16.52
CA VAL A 138 5.22 -0.35 -15.30
C VAL A 138 6.07 -0.62 -14.07
N ALA A 139 6.12 0.32 -13.13
CA ALA A 139 6.83 0.17 -11.87
C ALA A 139 6.04 0.71 -10.68
N GLY A 140 6.41 0.24 -9.48
CA GLY A 140 5.82 0.66 -8.22
C GLY A 140 4.57 -0.11 -7.87
N GLU A 141 3.64 0.55 -7.18
CA GLU A 141 2.44 -0.09 -6.63
C GLU A 141 1.56 -0.73 -7.71
N LEU A 142 1.60 -0.22 -8.95
CA LEU A 142 0.91 -0.81 -10.10
C LEU A 142 1.34 -2.25 -10.39
N GLY A 143 2.59 -2.61 -10.09
CA GLY A 143 3.12 -3.96 -10.21
C GLY A 143 2.70 -4.90 -9.06
N GLY A 144 1.89 -4.42 -8.11
CA GLY A 144 1.36 -5.22 -7.00
C GLY A 144 2.20 -5.18 -5.71
N MET A 145 3.26 -4.37 -5.65
CA MET A 145 4.08 -4.20 -4.44
C MET A 145 4.08 -2.74 -3.96
N GLY A 146 3.39 -2.46 -2.85
CA GLY A 146 3.14 -1.09 -2.37
C GLY A 146 4.18 -0.46 -1.44
N LEU A 147 5.28 -1.14 -1.13
CA LEU A 147 6.32 -0.60 -0.25
C LEU A 147 7.25 0.36 -1.00
N ILE A 148 7.62 1.49 -0.38
CA ILE A 148 8.54 2.49 -0.96
C ILE A 148 9.84 1.84 -1.46
N LYS A 149 10.47 0.99 -0.64
CA LYS A 149 11.69 0.22 -1.02
C LYS A 149 11.49 -0.61 -2.30
N ASN A 150 10.35 -1.29 -2.43
CA ASN A 150 10.06 -2.09 -3.61
C ASN A 150 9.79 -1.20 -4.82
N ALA A 151 9.08 -0.09 -4.63
CA ALA A 151 8.84 0.87 -5.69
C ALA A 151 10.14 1.48 -6.24
N VAL A 152 11.06 1.87 -5.35
CA VAL A 152 12.41 2.33 -5.72
C VAL A 152 13.15 1.29 -6.54
N GLU A 153 13.18 0.04 -6.06
CA GLU A 153 13.90 -1.04 -6.73
C GLU A 153 13.31 -1.37 -8.12
N GLN A 154 11.98 -1.41 -8.23
CA GLN A 154 11.31 -1.63 -9.51
C GLN A 154 11.53 -0.49 -10.50
N GLY A 155 11.51 0.76 -10.03
CA GLY A 155 11.81 1.92 -10.88
C GLY A 155 13.20 1.84 -11.49
N ARG A 156 14.20 1.42 -10.70
CA ARG A 156 15.57 1.16 -11.17
C ARG A 156 15.61 0.03 -12.20
N GLN A 157 15.06 -1.14 -11.84
CA GLN A 157 15.09 -2.32 -12.70
C GLN A 157 14.38 -2.08 -14.04
N ALA A 158 13.21 -1.43 -14.05
CA ALA A 158 12.46 -1.14 -15.26
C ALA A 158 13.27 -0.28 -16.25
N VAL A 159 14.00 0.73 -15.77
CA VAL A 159 14.88 1.55 -16.61
C VAL A 159 16.07 0.74 -17.13
N GLU A 160 16.68 -0.10 -16.30
CA GLU A 160 17.79 -0.98 -16.74
C GLU A 160 17.35 -1.98 -17.83
N TYR A 161 16.15 -2.55 -17.71
CA TYR A 161 15.58 -3.41 -18.75
C TYR A 161 15.23 -2.63 -20.02
N PHE A 162 14.69 -1.43 -19.89
CA PHE A 162 14.46 -0.53 -21.02
C PHE A 162 15.77 -0.30 -21.80
N ILE A 163 16.86 0.05 -21.12
CA ILE A 163 18.17 0.29 -21.74
C ILE A 163 18.67 -0.96 -22.48
N LYS A 164 18.60 -2.14 -21.84
CA LYS A 164 19.04 -3.41 -22.44
C LYS A 164 18.26 -3.77 -23.71
N LYS A 165 16.97 -3.45 -23.76
CA LYS A 165 16.10 -3.72 -24.91
C LYS A 165 16.24 -2.67 -26.02
N SER A 166 16.60 -1.46 -25.64
CA SER A 166 16.57 -0.28 -26.48
C SER A 166 17.72 -0.25 -27.51
N ASN A 167 17.55 -0.97 -28.62
CA ASN A 167 18.49 -0.95 -29.77
C ASN A 167 17.93 -0.19 -30.99
N LEU A 168 16.76 0.45 -30.89
CA LEU A 168 16.11 1.12 -32.02
C LEU A 168 16.51 2.61 -32.07
N LYS A 169 16.99 3.04 -33.26
CA LYS A 169 17.09 4.46 -33.62
C LYS A 169 15.67 5.00 -33.81
N SER A 170 15.39 6.15 -33.20
CA SER A 170 14.08 6.82 -33.23
C SER A 170 14.31 8.33 -33.29
N GLU A 171 13.43 9.05 -33.97
CA GLU A 171 13.43 10.53 -34.03
C GLU A 171 12.78 11.19 -32.80
N ALA A 172 12.31 10.38 -31.84
CA ALA A 172 11.72 10.87 -30.61
C ALA A 172 12.64 11.86 -29.86
N LYS A 173 12.02 12.91 -29.31
CA LYS A 173 12.72 13.93 -28.52
C LYS A 173 13.36 13.30 -27.28
N TYR A 174 12.72 12.32 -26.66
CA TYR A 174 13.22 11.64 -25.46
C TYR A 174 13.47 10.15 -25.70
N ASP A 175 14.44 9.59 -25.01
CA ASP A 175 14.62 8.14 -24.90
C ASP A 175 13.49 7.53 -24.06
N LEU A 176 13.19 8.15 -22.92
CA LEU A 176 12.24 7.64 -21.95
C LEU A 176 11.40 8.78 -21.34
N ILE A 177 10.08 8.64 -21.34
CA ILE A 177 9.20 9.48 -20.53
C ILE A 177 8.76 8.67 -19.31
N ILE A 178 8.89 9.25 -18.13
CA ILE A 178 8.49 8.66 -16.86
C ILE A 178 7.23 9.39 -16.39
N VAL A 179 6.15 8.64 -16.16
CA VAL A 179 4.86 9.19 -15.75
C VAL A 179 4.63 8.88 -14.27
N GLY A 180 4.64 9.92 -13.43
CA GLY A 180 4.51 9.89 -11.98
C GLY A 180 5.84 10.10 -11.26
N ALA A 181 5.86 10.98 -10.26
CA ALA A 181 7.00 11.33 -9.41
C ALA A 181 6.85 10.80 -7.98
N GLY A 182 6.26 9.61 -7.84
CA GLY A 182 6.37 8.80 -6.62
C GLY A 182 7.75 8.12 -6.50
N PRO A 183 7.97 7.28 -5.46
CA PRO A 183 9.25 6.63 -5.23
C PRO A 183 9.80 5.84 -6.43
N ALA A 184 8.93 5.16 -7.19
CA ALA A 184 9.33 4.46 -8.41
C ALA A 184 9.81 5.41 -9.51
N GLY A 185 9.07 6.49 -9.76
CA GLY A 185 9.44 7.47 -10.79
C GLY A 185 10.67 8.29 -10.44
N ILE A 186 10.87 8.62 -9.17
CA ILE A 186 12.09 9.26 -8.67
C ILE A 186 13.30 8.34 -8.89
N SER A 187 13.20 7.07 -8.49
CA SER A 187 14.26 6.08 -8.72
C SER A 187 14.54 5.86 -10.21
N ALA A 188 13.50 5.82 -11.03
CA ALA A 188 13.64 5.72 -12.48
C ALA A 188 14.35 6.95 -13.08
N SER A 189 14.01 8.16 -12.62
CA SER A 189 14.65 9.41 -13.06
C SER A 189 16.14 9.41 -12.72
N LEU A 190 16.50 9.00 -11.50
CA LEU A 190 17.89 8.84 -11.07
C LEU A 190 18.63 7.79 -11.91
N THR A 191 17.98 6.67 -12.23
CA THR A 191 18.57 5.61 -13.05
C THR A 191 18.76 6.06 -14.50
N ALA A 192 17.80 6.78 -15.05
CA ALA A 192 17.88 7.34 -16.40
C ALA A 192 19.02 8.37 -16.49
N ALA A 193 19.14 9.26 -15.49
CA ALA A 193 20.24 10.21 -15.37
C ALA A 193 21.60 9.50 -15.25
N LYS A 194 21.72 8.48 -14.40
CA LYS A 194 22.95 7.69 -14.22
C LYS A 194 23.46 7.08 -15.53
N ASN A 195 22.56 6.75 -16.44
CA ASN A 195 22.87 6.14 -17.74
C ASN A 195 22.84 7.13 -18.90
N ASN A 196 22.83 8.45 -18.62
CA ASN A 196 22.83 9.52 -19.62
C ASN A 196 21.68 9.43 -20.65
N LEU A 197 20.52 8.91 -20.24
CA LEU A 197 19.33 8.94 -21.10
C LEU A 197 18.81 10.37 -21.22
N LYS A 198 18.26 10.72 -22.39
CA LYS A 198 17.43 11.91 -22.55
C LYS A 198 16.01 11.58 -22.07
N TYR A 199 15.68 11.95 -20.83
CA TYR A 199 14.38 11.62 -20.24
C TYR A 199 13.59 12.87 -19.81
N LEU A 200 12.29 12.67 -19.58
CA LEU A 200 11.39 13.65 -18.99
C LEU A 200 10.50 12.94 -17.96
N THR A 201 10.33 13.55 -16.79
CA THR A 201 9.47 13.02 -15.73
C THR A 201 8.30 13.97 -15.52
N LEU A 202 7.08 13.44 -15.70
CA LEU A 202 5.81 14.18 -15.64
C LEU A 202 5.03 13.75 -14.40
N GLU A 203 4.56 14.70 -13.59
CA GLU A 203 3.75 14.46 -12.40
C GLU A 203 2.51 15.36 -12.40
N GLN A 204 1.33 14.76 -12.25
CA GLN A 204 0.06 15.48 -12.28
C GLN A 204 -0.13 16.44 -11.10
N ASP A 205 0.44 16.12 -9.94
CA ASP A 205 0.31 16.89 -8.71
C ASP A 205 1.67 17.46 -8.28
N SER A 206 2.33 16.77 -7.34
CA SER A 206 3.56 17.22 -6.71
C SER A 206 4.47 16.04 -6.36
N LEU A 207 5.76 16.35 -6.21
CA LEU A 207 6.80 15.39 -5.87
C LEU A 207 6.44 14.52 -4.64
N GLY A 208 6.69 13.21 -4.75
CA GLY A 208 6.50 12.24 -3.68
C GLY A 208 5.19 11.45 -3.74
N GLY A 209 4.31 11.77 -4.71
CA GLY A 209 3.10 11.02 -5.01
C GLY A 209 2.18 10.86 -3.80
N THR A 210 1.80 9.62 -3.46
CA THR A 210 0.91 9.32 -2.33
C THR A 210 1.39 9.91 -1.00
N VAL A 211 2.70 9.93 -0.75
CA VAL A 211 3.27 10.46 0.50
C VAL A 211 2.99 11.95 0.65
N PHE A 212 3.04 12.72 -0.45
CA PHE A 212 2.72 14.14 -0.44
C PHE A 212 1.27 14.39 0.01
N SER A 213 0.36 13.43 -0.20
CA SER A 213 -1.05 13.54 0.20
C SER A 213 -1.32 13.36 1.69
N PHE A 214 -0.35 12.86 2.45
CA PHE A 214 -0.56 12.57 3.86
C PHE A 214 -0.57 13.84 4.73
N PRO A 215 -1.20 13.80 5.91
CA PRO A 215 -1.04 14.83 6.92
C PRO A 215 0.45 15.01 7.29
N ARG A 216 0.85 16.21 7.68
CA ARG A 216 2.23 16.53 8.07
C ARG A 216 2.78 15.60 9.14
N ALA A 217 1.97 15.32 10.17
CA ALA A 217 2.32 14.43 11.28
C ALA A 217 2.31 12.92 10.93
N LYS A 218 2.01 12.54 9.67
CA LYS A 218 1.94 11.14 9.27
C LYS A 218 3.32 10.50 9.35
N ILE A 219 3.40 9.43 10.13
CA ILE A 219 4.54 8.52 10.12
C ILE A 219 4.43 7.58 8.91
N VAL A 220 5.53 7.47 8.18
CA VAL A 220 5.70 6.65 6.99
C VAL A 220 6.63 5.49 7.29
N MET A 221 6.20 4.29 6.93
CA MET A 221 7.00 3.07 7.06
C MET A 221 7.67 2.72 5.73
N THR A 222 8.93 2.32 5.78
CA THR A 222 9.68 1.75 4.66
C THR A 222 10.74 0.77 5.19
N ALA A 223 11.61 0.29 4.30
CA ALA A 223 12.78 -0.50 4.63
C ALA A 223 14.03 0.15 4.01
N PRO A 224 15.24 -0.20 4.51
CA PRO A 224 16.48 0.28 3.91
C PRO A 224 16.52 -0.05 2.41
N MET A 225 16.93 0.93 1.62
CA MET A 225 16.91 0.90 0.16
C MET A 225 18.19 1.52 -0.40
N ASP A 226 18.50 1.22 -1.65
CA ASP A 226 19.60 1.83 -2.37
C ASP A 226 19.03 2.77 -3.43
N LEU A 227 19.45 4.03 -3.41
CA LEU A 227 19.01 5.04 -4.36
C LEU A 227 20.09 5.24 -5.44
N PRO A 228 19.75 5.14 -6.73
CA PRO A 228 20.68 5.47 -7.80
C PRO A 228 21.18 6.92 -7.64
N LEU A 229 22.48 7.15 -7.88
CA LEU A 229 23.15 8.46 -7.70
C LEU A 229 23.13 9.05 -6.27
N TRP A 230 22.83 8.23 -5.26
CA TRP A 230 22.85 8.67 -3.86
C TRP A 230 23.45 7.62 -2.91
N GLY A 231 23.13 6.35 -3.13
CA GLY A 231 23.59 5.23 -2.32
C GLY A 231 22.57 4.78 -1.26
N LYS A 232 23.08 4.05 -0.25
CA LYS A 232 22.25 3.38 0.76
C LYS A 232 21.55 4.38 1.67
N VAL A 233 20.23 4.24 1.77
CA VAL A 233 19.35 4.98 2.68
C VAL A 233 18.81 4.03 3.74
N LYS A 234 19.03 4.37 5.02
CA LYS A 234 18.54 3.59 6.16
C LYS A 234 17.31 4.26 6.78
N LEU A 235 16.19 4.16 6.08
CA LEU A 235 14.88 4.56 6.62
C LEU A 235 14.07 3.32 6.95
N VAL A 236 13.40 3.33 8.10
CA VAL A 236 12.48 2.27 8.54
C VAL A 236 11.16 2.92 8.92
N GLU A 237 11.20 3.79 9.93
CA GLU A 237 10.11 4.64 10.37
C GLU A 237 10.57 6.09 10.22
N THR A 238 9.84 6.90 9.45
CA THR A 238 10.23 8.28 9.11
C THR A 238 9.01 9.19 9.05
N SER A 239 9.22 10.50 9.07
CA SER A 239 8.15 11.48 8.85
C SER A 239 7.90 11.73 7.37
N LYS A 240 6.69 12.20 7.03
CA LYS A 240 6.39 12.71 5.68
C LYS A 240 7.44 13.73 5.22
N SER A 241 7.77 14.72 6.07
CA SER A 241 8.69 15.80 5.73
C SER A 241 10.09 15.28 5.44
N GLU A 242 10.65 14.45 6.32
CA GLU A 242 11.99 13.88 6.16
C GLU A 242 12.11 13.09 4.84
N LEU A 243 11.08 12.31 4.49
CA LEU A 243 11.08 11.56 3.24
C LEU A 243 10.99 12.45 2.00
N LEU A 244 10.17 13.52 2.05
CA LEU A 244 10.09 14.49 0.95
C LEU A 244 11.38 15.30 0.80
N ASP A 245 12.03 15.67 1.91
CA ASP A 245 13.31 16.37 1.91
C ASP A 245 14.41 15.49 1.34
N LEU A 246 14.42 14.19 1.66
CA LEU A 246 15.31 13.23 1.00
C LEU A 246 15.12 13.26 -0.52
N TRP A 247 13.88 13.20 -1.02
CA TRP A 247 13.61 13.26 -2.46
C TRP A 247 14.10 14.54 -3.10
N LYS A 248 13.79 15.69 -2.52
CA LYS A 248 14.25 16.99 -3.01
C LYS A 248 15.77 17.07 -3.05
N ASN A 249 16.45 16.62 -1.98
CA ASN A 249 17.90 16.64 -1.87
C ASN A 249 18.58 15.72 -2.88
N VAL A 250 18.02 14.52 -3.10
CA VAL A 250 18.56 13.57 -4.07
C VAL A 250 18.42 14.10 -5.49
N LEU A 251 17.28 14.69 -5.84
CA LEU A 251 17.05 15.27 -7.16
C LEU A 251 17.92 16.52 -7.39
N SER A 252 17.98 17.44 -6.42
CA SER A 252 18.74 18.69 -6.55
C SER A 252 20.24 18.46 -6.66
N LYS A 253 20.82 17.56 -5.83
CA LYS A 253 22.25 17.22 -5.93
C LYS A 253 22.64 16.60 -7.27
N ASN A 254 21.69 16.00 -7.97
CA ASN A 254 21.90 15.35 -9.27
C ASN A 254 21.37 16.18 -10.45
N ASN A 255 20.98 17.44 -10.22
CA ASN A 255 20.40 18.34 -11.23
C ASN A 255 19.22 17.74 -12.01
N ILE A 256 18.40 16.95 -11.32
CA ILE A 256 17.21 16.31 -11.91
C ILE A 256 16.01 17.23 -11.69
N THR A 257 15.31 17.55 -12.77
CA THR A 257 14.07 18.32 -12.75
C THR A 257 12.89 17.40 -13.03
N ILE A 258 11.77 17.66 -12.36
CA ILE A 258 10.49 16.98 -12.57
C ILE A 258 9.48 18.05 -12.94
N ASN A 259 8.69 17.79 -13.99
CA ASN A 259 7.57 18.63 -14.38
C ASN A 259 6.37 18.26 -13.48
N GLU A 260 6.19 19.03 -12.41
CA GLU A 260 5.01 18.95 -11.55
C GLU A 260 3.82 19.68 -12.18
N GLN A 261 2.59 19.37 -11.72
CA GLN A 261 1.34 19.94 -12.23
C GLN A 261 1.07 19.67 -13.73
N GLU A 262 1.65 18.62 -14.30
CA GLU A 262 1.50 18.26 -15.71
C GLU A 262 0.96 16.83 -15.85
N LYS A 263 -0.33 16.72 -16.17
CA LYS A 263 -1.03 15.43 -16.19
C LYS A 263 -0.96 14.80 -17.57
N VAL A 264 -0.40 13.60 -17.66
CA VAL A 264 -0.50 12.78 -18.87
C VAL A 264 -1.95 12.34 -19.06
N VAL A 265 -2.54 12.71 -20.20
CA VAL A 265 -3.93 12.41 -20.54
C VAL A 265 -4.04 11.27 -21.55
N GLU A 266 -3.04 11.11 -22.43
CA GLU A 266 -3.10 10.14 -23.52
C GLU A 266 -1.69 9.70 -23.93
N ILE A 267 -1.54 8.42 -24.28
CA ILE A 267 -0.31 7.86 -24.84
C ILE A 267 -0.68 7.04 -26.07
N VAL A 268 -0.15 7.42 -27.23
CA VAL A 268 -0.40 6.76 -28.51
C VAL A 268 0.90 6.23 -29.07
N LYS A 269 0.92 4.96 -29.47
CA LYS A 269 2.07 4.36 -30.16
C LYS A 269 2.08 4.81 -31.63
N GLN A 270 3.22 5.32 -32.10
CA GLN A 270 3.46 5.74 -33.49
C GLN A 270 4.72 5.05 -34.01
N GLU A 271 4.57 4.07 -34.91
CA GLU A 271 5.67 3.29 -35.50
C GLU A 271 6.74 2.85 -34.47
N ASN A 272 7.85 3.58 -34.39
CA ASN A 272 9.01 3.30 -33.52
C ASN A 272 9.10 4.18 -32.26
N MET A 273 8.05 4.92 -31.92
CA MET A 273 8.00 5.85 -30.79
C MET A 273 6.58 5.97 -30.21
N PHE A 274 6.43 6.81 -29.20
CA PHE A 274 5.19 7.16 -28.53
C PHE A 274 5.00 8.67 -28.57
N MET A 275 3.76 9.07 -28.86
CA MET A 275 3.27 10.42 -28.55
C MET A 275 2.64 10.39 -27.16
N VAL A 276 3.15 11.22 -26.26
CA VAL A 276 2.64 11.40 -24.89
C VAL A 276 2.01 12.78 -24.82
N LYS A 277 0.70 12.85 -24.68
CA LYS A 277 -0.04 14.10 -24.56
C LYS A 277 -0.35 14.40 -23.09
N THR A 278 -0.11 15.63 -22.69
CA THR A 278 -0.47 16.16 -21.38
C THR A 278 -1.64 17.13 -21.50
N ASP A 279 -2.10 17.67 -20.37
CA ASP A 279 -3.05 18.77 -20.33
C ASP A 279 -2.44 20.12 -20.75
N GLN A 280 -1.12 20.17 -20.98
CA GLN A 280 -0.39 21.38 -21.36
C GLN A 280 0.28 21.28 -22.74
N GLU A 281 0.99 20.18 -23.02
CA GLU A 281 1.81 20.02 -24.23
C GLU A 281 1.76 18.57 -24.75
N HIS A 282 2.57 18.26 -25.75
CA HIS A 282 2.78 16.91 -26.26
C HIS A 282 4.28 16.63 -26.43
N TYR A 283 4.68 15.40 -26.15
CA TYR A 283 6.06 14.95 -26.22
C TYR A 283 6.17 13.67 -27.02
N THR A 284 7.39 13.41 -27.48
CA THR A 284 7.72 12.19 -28.22
C THR A 284 8.79 11.41 -27.48
N SER A 285 8.60 10.11 -27.32
CA SER A 285 9.54 9.24 -26.61
C SER A 285 9.69 7.88 -27.26
N ARG A 286 10.88 7.27 -27.18
CA ARG A 286 11.07 5.87 -27.61
C ARG A 286 10.41 4.88 -26.65
N GLY A 287 10.37 5.17 -25.36
CA GLY A 287 9.70 4.35 -24.36
C GLY A 287 8.94 5.17 -23.33
N VAL A 288 8.02 4.53 -22.62
CA VAL A 288 7.29 5.14 -21.52
C VAL A 288 7.34 4.23 -20.29
N LEU A 289 7.66 4.78 -19.13
CA LEU A 289 7.55 4.11 -17.85
C LEU A 289 6.38 4.69 -17.05
N LEU A 290 5.39 3.86 -16.75
CA LEU A 290 4.24 4.20 -15.93
C LEU A 290 4.55 3.92 -14.45
N ALA A 291 4.78 4.97 -13.69
CA ALA A 291 5.07 4.96 -12.25
C ALA A 291 3.97 5.66 -11.43
N ILE A 292 2.73 5.63 -11.91
CA ILE A 292 1.57 6.39 -11.40
C ILE A 292 0.91 5.82 -10.13
N GLY A 293 1.38 4.67 -9.63
CA GLY A 293 0.85 4.01 -8.43
C GLY A 293 -0.62 3.54 -8.56
N ARG A 294 -1.23 3.08 -7.46
CA ARG A 294 -2.63 2.60 -7.47
C ARG A 294 -3.62 3.51 -6.77
N ARG A 295 -3.16 4.51 -6.02
CA ARG A 295 -4.04 5.49 -5.36
C ARG A 295 -5.05 6.10 -6.35
N GLY A 296 -4.56 6.41 -7.55
CA GLY A 296 -5.33 7.05 -8.61
C GLY A 296 -5.99 8.35 -8.13
N SER A 297 -7.15 8.66 -8.70
CA SER A 297 -7.91 9.86 -8.33
C SER A 297 -8.84 9.58 -7.14
N PRO A 298 -9.04 10.54 -6.22
CA PRO A 298 -10.04 10.40 -5.17
C PRO A 298 -11.42 10.11 -5.76
N ARG A 299 -12.16 9.18 -5.13
CA ARG A 299 -13.54 8.88 -5.51
C ARG A 299 -14.43 10.06 -5.13
N LYS A 300 -15.03 10.69 -6.15
CA LYS A 300 -16.08 11.69 -6.01
C LYS A 300 -17.38 11.06 -5.48
N LEU A 301 -18.16 11.82 -4.73
CA LEU A 301 -19.48 11.45 -4.22
C LEU A 301 -20.57 11.60 -5.29
N GLY A 302 -20.38 12.51 -6.25
CA GLY A 302 -21.35 12.80 -7.31
C GLY A 302 -22.60 13.53 -6.78
N VAL A 303 -22.44 14.33 -5.73
CA VAL A 303 -23.55 15.04 -5.08
C VAL A 303 -23.51 16.54 -5.39
N PRO A 304 -24.67 17.23 -5.44
CA PRO A 304 -24.69 18.68 -5.61
C PRO A 304 -23.85 19.39 -4.55
N GLY A 305 -23.07 20.39 -4.99
CA GLY A 305 -22.17 21.19 -4.14
C GLY A 305 -20.83 20.54 -3.79
N GLU A 306 -20.53 19.34 -4.30
CA GLU A 306 -19.24 18.68 -4.09
C GLU A 306 -18.03 19.50 -4.62
N ASP A 307 -18.21 20.31 -5.65
CA ASP A 307 -17.14 21.13 -6.24
C ASP A 307 -16.90 22.46 -5.50
N SER A 308 -17.54 22.67 -4.34
CA SER A 308 -17.34 23.84 -3.50
C SER A 308 -15.93 23.90 -2.88
N GLU A 309 -15.41 25.10 -2.64
CA GLU A 309 -14.09 25.36 -2.04
C GLU A 309 -13.91 24.80 -0.62
N LYS A 310 -15.02 24.46 0.06
CA LYS A 310 -14.99 23.83 1.39
C LYS A 310 -14.78 22.31 1.36
N VAL A 311 -14.71 21.70 0.17
CA VAL A 311 -14.65 20.25 -0.01
C VAL A 311 -13.23 19.83 -0.38
N PHE A 312 -12.66 18.93 0.42
CA PHE A 312 -11.27 18.49 0.31
C PHE A 312 -11.17 16.98 0.20
N TYR A 313 -10.21 16.48 -0.57
CA TYR A 313 -9.92 15.05 -0.72
C TYR A 313 -8.59 14.64 -0.07
N ARG A 314 -7.96 15.58 0.64
CA ARG A 314 -6.66 15.44 1.28
C ARG A 314 -6.67 16.30 2.53
N LEU A 315 -6.04 15.82 3.60
CA LEU A 315 -5.77 16.58 4.80
C LEU A 315 -4.26 16.74 4.90
N LEU A 316 -3.76 17.98 4.77
CA LEU A 316 -2.32 18.26 4.76
C LEU A 316 -1.86 18.76 6.13
N GLU A 317 -2.53 19.79 6.66
CA GLU A 317 -2.10 20.54 7.85
C GLU A 317 -3.28 20.66 8.82
N PRO A 318 -3.68 19.56 9.49
CA PRO A 318 -4.74 19.62 10.50
C PRO A 318 -4.48 20.67 11.59
N GLU A 319 -3.22 20.87 11.96
CA GLU A 319 -2.77 21.82 12.98
C GLU A 319 -3.06 23.29 12.67
N LEU A 320 -3.55 23.62 11.47
CA LEU A 320 -3.98 24.97 11.09
C LEU A 320 -5.51 25.15 11.13
N ILE A 321 -6.25 24.10 11.51
CA ILE A 321 -7.70 24.06 11.44
C ILE A 321 -8.24 23.93 12.86
N HIS A 322 -8.91 24.98 13.34
CA HIS A 322 -9.46 25.03 14.70
C HIS A 322 -10.89 25.56 14.71
N ASP A 323 -11.66 25.12 15.71
CA ASP A 323 -13.03 25.59 16.00
C ASP A 323 -14.02 25.50 14.83
N LYS A 324 -13.83 24.52 13.93
CA LYS A 324 -14.71 24.28 12.78
C LYS A 324 -15.69 23.13 13.01
N ASP A 325 -16.85 23.23 12.37
CA ASP A 325 -17.81 22.14 12.18
C ASP A 325 -17.40 21.31 10.96
N ILE A 326 -16.77 20.14 11.17
CA ILE A 326 -16.16 19.37 10.09
C ILE A 326 -16.88 18.05 9.85
N LEU A 327 -17.19 17.78 8.58
CA LEU A 327 -17.69 16.48 8.12
C LEU A 327 -16.53 15.69 7.51
N VAL A 328 -16.33 14.46 7.96
CA VAL A 328 -15.42 13.51 7.34
C VAL A 328 -16.25 12.36 6.74
N VAL A 329 -16.10 12.10 5.44
CA VAL A 329 -16.85 11.06 4.74
C VAL A 329 -15.95 9.85 4.49
N GLY A 330 -16.31 8.69 5.04
CA GLY A 330 -15.59 7.43 4.85
C GLY A 330 -15.39 6.64 6.15
N GLY A 331 -15.01 5.37 6.01
CA GLY A 331 -14.80 4.45 7.14
C GLY A 331 -13.52 3.60 7.04
N GLY A 332 -12.59 3.99 6.17
CA GLY A 332 -11.25 3.39 6.09
C GLY A 332 -10.24 4.14 6.97
N ASP A 333 -9.02 3.60 7.08
CA ASP A 333 -7.98 4.17 7.96
C ASP A 333 -7.72 5.65 7.68
N SER A 334 -7.67 6.07 6.40
CA SER A 334 -7.46 7.48 6.05
C SER A 334 -8.55 8.41 6.60
N ALA A 335 -9.82 7.98 6.58
CA ALA A 335 -10.92 8.77 7.09
C ALA A 335 -10.84 8.90 8.62
N VAL A 336 -10.61 7.77 9.29
CA VAL A 336 -10.58 7.70 10.74
C VAL A 336 -9.37 8.41 11.34
N GLU A 337 -8.19 8.24 10.75
CA GLU A 337 -6.99 8.96 11.17
C GLU A 337 -7.17 10.47 10.99
N SER A 338 -7.72 10.91 9.85
CA SER A 338 -7.97 12.33 9.59
C SER A 338 -9.00 12.91 10.56
N ALA A 339 -10.07 12.17 10.86
CA ALA A 339 -11.07 12.59 11.83
C ALA A 339 -10.49 12.75 13.24
N MET A 340 -9.61 11.83 13.68
CA MET A 340 -8.92 11.94 14.97
C MET A 340 -7.96 13.12 15.03
N LEU A 341 -7.16 13.33 13.97
CA LEU A 341 -6.26 14.49 13.90
C LEU A 341 -7.06 15.80 14.00
N LEU A 342 -8.11 15.97 13.20
CA LEU A 342 -8.96 17.15 13.26
C LEU A 342 -9.65 17.32 14.62
N ALA A 343 -10.06 16.24 15.26
CA ALA A 343 -10.70 16.31 16.58
C ALA A 343 -9.72 16.71 17.70
N ASP A 344 -8.43 16.37 17.58
CA ASP A 344 -7.41 16.78 18.54
C ASP A 344 -7.06 18.27 18.44
N GLU A 345 -7.28 18.88 17.28
CA GLU A 345 -7.11 20.32 17.03
C GLU A 345 -8.32 21.17 17.48
N GLY A 346 -9.25 20.59 18.26
CA GLY A 346 -10.38 21.29 18.87
C GLY A 346 -11.61 21.46 17.96
N ASN A 347 -11.69 20.74 16.85
CA ASN A 347 -12.84 20.82 15.93
C ASN A 347 -14.03 19.96 16.35
N ARG A 348 -15.23 20.34 15.90
CA ARG A 348 -16.46 19.56 16.05
C ARG A 348 -16.58 18.60 14.86
N VAL A 349 -16.06 17.38 15.03
CA VAL A 349 -15.93 16.41 13.93
C VAL A 349 -17.11 15.43 13.91
N THR A 350 -17.78 15.34 12.77
CA THR A 350 -18.76 14.30 12.45
C THR A 350 -18.19 13.39 11.37
N ILE A 351 -18.22 12.07 11.59
CA ILE A 351 -17.81 11.08 10.58
C ILE A 351 -19.05 10.41 9.97
N SER A 352 -19.24 10.51 8.67
CA SER A 352 -20.33 9.87 7.92
C SER A 352 -19.83 8.63 7.21
N TYR A 353 -20.45 7.49 7.49
CA TYR A 353 -20.09 6.21 6.89
C TYR A 353 -21.32 5.40 6.50
N ARG A 354 -21.31 4.90 5.26
CA ARG A 354 -22.44 4.23 4.63
C ARG A 354 -22.81 2.87 5.23
N ASN A 355 -21.91 2.25 6.00
CA ASN A 355 -22.15 0.96 6.65
C ASN A 355 -22.47 1.16 8.14
N GLU A 356 -23.01 0.11 8.75
CA GLU A 356 -23.35 0.05 10.18
C GLU A 356 -22.13 0.08 11.12
N THR A 357 -20.98 -0.44 10.68
CA THR A 357 -19.78 -0.58 11.52
C THR A 357 -18.50 -0.45 10.70
N PHE A 358 -17.42 0.01 11.34
CA PHE A 358 -16.10 0.14 10.75
C PHE A 358 -15.44 -1.22 10.45
N SER A 359 -15.74 -1.81 9.30
CA SER A 359 -15.25 -3.15 8.92
C SER A 359 -13.87 -3.19 8.24
N ARG A 360 -13.25 -2.03 7.99
CA ARG A 360 -12.03 -1.92 7.15
C ARG A 360 -10.81 -1.34 7.87
N LEU A 361 -10.93 -1.03 9.17
CA LEU A 361 -9.87 -0.36 9.92
C LEU A 361 -8.83 -1.33 10.47
N LYS A 362 -7.56 -0.90 10.51
CA LYS A 362 -6.59 -1.64 11.32
C LYS A 362 -7.05 -1.67 12.79
N PRO A 363 -6.81 -2.78 13.53
CA PRO A 363 -7.30 -2.92 14.92
C PRO A 363 -6.94 -1.74 15.83
N LYS A 364 -5.71 -1.23 15.73
CA LYS A 364 -5.27 -0.05 16.49
C LYS A 364 -6.09 1.21 16.18
N ASN A 365 -6.46 1.42 14.92
CA ASN A 365 -7.30 2.56 14.54
C ASN A 365 -8.76 2.35 14.95
N LEU A 366 -9.26 1.11 14.92
CA LEU A 366 -10.59 0.76 15.42
C LEU A 366 -10.72 1.01 16.93
N GLU A 367 -9.72 0.60 17.72
CA GLU A 367 -9.67 0.86 19.16
C GLU A 367 -9.65 2.36 19.44
N ARG A 368 -8.75 3.10 18.78
CA ARG A 368 -8.62 4.56 18.96
C ARG A 368 -9.89 5.32 18.57
N ILE A 369 -10.51 5.03 17.43
CA ILE A 369 -11.73 5.77 17.03
C ILE A 369 -12.88 5.54 18.01
N ASN A 370 -13.01 4.33 18.54
CA ASN A 370 -14.03 4.01 19.55
C ASN A 370 -13.81 4.80 20.86
N GLU A 371 -12.55 5.02 21.26
CA GLU A 371 -12.25 5.90 22.40
C GLU A 371 -12.65 7.35 22.14
N TYR A 372 -12.40 7.88 20.94
CA TYR A 372 -12.78 9.26 20.58
C TYR A 372 -14.31 9.41 20.56
N ILE A 373 -15.02 8.42 20.04
CA ILE A 373 -16.48 8.36 20.05
C ILE A 373 -17.00 8.31 21.50
N LYS A 374 -16.43 7.45 22.34
CA LYS A 374 -16.81 7.32 23.77
C LYS A 374 -16.58 8.63 24.53
N LYS A 375 -15.48 9.33 24.24
CA LYS A 375 -15.15 10.66 24.79
C LYS A 375 -15.97 11.80 24.15
N ARG A 376 -16.87 11.50 23.21
CA ARG A 376 -17.67 12.47 22.44
C ARG A 376 -16.84 13.50 21.66
N LYS A 377 -15.58 13.18 21.35
CA LYS A 377 -14.71 13.99 20.48
C LYS A 377 -15.11 13.89 19.00
N ILE A 378 -15.64 12.74 18.59
CA ILE A 378 -16.10 12.47 17.22
C ILE A 378 -17.52 11.94 17.28
N LYS A 379 -18.41 12.51 16.47
CA LYS A 379 -19.79 12.03 16.30
C LYS A 379 -19.87 11.08 15.10
N PRO A 380 -20.14 9.78 15.29
CA PRO A 380 -20.35 8.86 14.18
C PRO A 380 -21.79 8.96 13.66
N LEU A 381 -21.92 9.01 12.33
CA LEU A 381 -23.16 8.76 11.60
C LEU A 381 -22.91 7.50 10.76
N PHE A 382 -23.53 6.40 11.17
CA PHE A 382 -23.52 5.15 10.42
C PHE A 382 -24.75 5.04 9.53
N ASN A 383 -24.71 4.12 8.57
CA ASN A 383 -25.78 3.94 7.58
C ASN A 383 -26.13 5.27 6.87
N SER A 384 -25.14 6.15 6.69
CA SER A 384 -25.35 7.52 6.23
C SER A 384 -24.66 7.81 4.90
N ASN A 385 -25.35 8.55 4.04
CA ASN A 385 -24.84 9.03 2.76
C ASN A 385 -25.10 10.53 2.65
N VAL A 386 -24.07 11.29 2.25
CA VAL A 386 -24.22 12.70 1.91
C VAL A 386 -25.09 12.80 0.66
N GLN A 387 -26.09 13.69 0.67
CA GLN A 387 -26.95 13.95 -0.48
C GLN A 387 -26.64 15.27 -1.16
N GLU A 388 -26.25 16.29 -0.40
CA GLU A 388 -25.98 17.64 -0.92
C GLU A 388 -25.08 18.40 0.06
N ILE A 389 -24.15 19.18 -0.49
CA ILE A 389 -23.22 20.04 0.27
C ILE A 389 -23.59 21.50 -0.02
N LEU A 390 -24.06 22.21 1.00
CA LEU A 390 -24.41 23.63 0.90
C LEU A 390 -23.30 24.49 1.54
N SER A 391 -23.39 25.81 1.37
CA SER A 391 -22.38 26.77 1.84
C SER A 391 -22.06 26.63 3.34
N SER A 392 -23.08 26.54 4.19
CA SER A 392 -22.93 26.45 5.67
C SER A 392 -23.47 25.16 6.31
N LYS A 393 -24.01 24.24 5.51
CA LYS A 393 -24.60 22.98 5.99
C LYS A 393 -24.42 21.82 5.01
N VAL A 394 -24.62 20.59 5.47
CA VAL A 394 -24.65 19.38 4.63
C VAL A 394 -25.94 18.61 4.92
N ILE A 395 -26.54 18.08 3.86
CA ILE A 395 -27.74 17.23 3.92
C ILE A 395 -27.28 15.76 3.86
N ILE A 396 -27.67 14.97 4.87
CA ILE A 396 -27.26 13.58 5.02
C ILE A 396 -28.50 12.70 5.15
N LYS A 397 -28.62 11.69 4.29
CA LYS A 397 -29.63 10.64 4.41
C LYS A 397 -29.09 9.51 5.29
N ILE A 398 -29.86 9.12 6.30
CA ILE A 398 -29.59 7.95 7.14
C ILE A 398 -30.64 6.90 6.76
N ASN A 399 -30.21 5.68 6.40
CA ASN A 399 -31.12 4.67 5.80
C ASN A 399 -32.35 4.36 6.67
N GLU A 400 -32.20 4.40 8.00
CA GLU A 400 -33.27 4.11 8.96
C GLU A 400 -34.17 5.32 9.27
N ARG A 401 -33.88 6.50 8.70
CA ARG A 401 -34.67 7.72 8.92
C ARG A 401 -35.34 8.15 7.62
N PRO A 402 -36.65 8.44 7.64
CA PRO A 402 -37.35 8.91 6.45
C PRO A 402 -36.89 10.32 6.05
N GLU A 403 -36.56 11.16 7.01
CA GLU A 403 -36.11 12.54 6.78
C GLU A 403 -34.58 12.64 6.76
N ALA A 404 -34.08 13.49 5.86
CA ALA A 404 -32.66 13.81 5.79
C ALA A 404 -32.26 14.68 6.98
N LEU A 405 -31.07 14.42 7.52
CA LEU A 405 -30.49 15.21 8.59
C LEU A 405 -29.71 16.38 7.98
N GLU A 406 -30.03 17.59 8.42
CA GLU A 406 -29.21 18.76 8.16
C GLU A 406 -28.19 18.95 9.29
N ILE A 407 -26.91 19.10 8.94
CA ILE A 407 -25.86 19.43 9.89
C ILE A 407 -25.17 20.72 9.49
N LYS A 408 -24.91 21.61 10.45
CA LYS A 408 -24.00 22.74 10.25
C LYS A 408 -22.62 22.20 9.86
N ASN A 409 -21.99 22.82 8.88
CA ASN A 409 -20.72 22.35 8.35
C ASN A 409 -19.93 23.51 7.75
N ASP A 410 -18.68 23.65 8.16
CA ASP A 410 -17.71 24.61 7.61
C ASP A 410 -16.81 23.96 6.57
N LEU A 411 -16.34 22.72 6.80
CA LEU A 411 -15.42 21.98 5.92
C LEU A 411 -15.85 20.52 5.75
N ALA A 412 -15.68 19.96 4.55
CA ALA A 412 -15.97 18.57 4.26
C ALA A 412 -14.73 17.84 3.70
N TYR A 413 -14.28 16.79 4.38
CA TYR A 413 -13.18 15.94 3.91
C TYR A 413 -13.71 14.60 3.41
N ILE A 414 -13.49 14.31 2.13
CA ILE A 414 -14.00 13.12 1.45
C ILE A 414 -12.88 12.08 1.29
N PHE A 415 -13.02 10.98 2.03
CA PHE A 415 -12.13 9.82 2.01
C PHE A 415 -12.90 8.55 1.63
N ALA A 416 -13.62 8.60 0.50
CA ALA A 416 -14.44 7.51 -0.02
C ALA A 416 -13.64 6.42 -0.79
N GLY A 417 -12.32 6.48 -0.76
CA GLY A 417 -11.39 5.61 -1.50
C GLY A 417 -10.90 6.24 -2.81
N GLY A 418 -10.05 5.51 -3.53
CA GLY A 418 -9.53 5.90 -4.84
C GLY A 418 -10.22 5.17 -5.99
N ILE A 419 -10.13 5.75 -7.18
CA ILE A 419 -10.42 5.09 -8.46
C ILE A 419 -9.07 4.65 -9.04
N LEU A 420 -8.91 3.33 -9.25
CA LEU A 420 -7.70 2.80 -9.87
C LEU A 420 -7.53 3.39 -11.28
N PRO A 421 -6.29 3.60 -11.75
CA PRO A 421 -6.04 4.15 -13.09
C PRO A 421 -6.27 3.11 -14.21
N THR A 422 -7.15 2.12 -14.02
CA THR A 422 -7.40 1.03 -14.97
C THR A 422 -7.92 1.56 -16.31
N GLY A 423 -8.87 2.49 -16.30
CA GLY A 423 -9.39 3.09 -17.53
C GLY A 423 -8.31 3.83 -18.35
N PHE A 424 -7.34 4.48 -17.68
CA PHE A 424 -6.19 5.09 -18.36
C PHE A 424 -5.24 4.04 -18.95
N LEU A 425 -4.99 2.95 -18.23
CA LEU A 425 -4.17 1.85 -18.76
C LEU A 425 -4.84 1.17 -19.96
N GLU A 426 -6.15 0.94 -19.89
CA GLU A 426 -6.95 0.35 -20.95
C GLU A 426 -7.03 1.25 -22.18
N SER A 427 -7.13 2.58 -22.00
CA SER A 427 -7.13 3.52 -23.14
C SER A 427 -5.79 3.53 -23.90
N ILE A 428 -4.69 3.14 -23.26
CA ILE A 428 -3.38 2.94 -23.91
C ILE A 428 -3.32 1.58 -24.62
N GLY A 429 -4.22 0.64 -24.29
CA GLY A 429 -4.23 -0.74 -24.78
C GLY A 429 -3.50 -1.74 -23.86
N VAL A 430 -3.16 -1.33 -22.63
CA VAL A 430 -2.57 -2.24 -21.64
C VAL A 430 -3.65 -3.20 -21.15
N LYS A 431 -3.39 -4.50 -21.27
CA LYS A 431 -4.31 -5.54 -20.81
C LYS A 431 -4.33 -5.60 -19.29
N ILE A 432 -5.51 -5.40 -18.70
CA ILE A 432 -5.75 -5.59 -17.27
C ILE A 432 -6.34 -6.97 -17.05
N THR A 433 -5.82 -7.70 -16.05
CA THR A 433 -6.39 -8.96 -15.59
C THR A 433 -6.77 -8.87 -14.13
N LYS A 434 -7.87 -9.52 -13.78
CA LYS A 434 -8.33 -9.64 -12.40
C LYS A 434 -7.78 -10.96 -11.84
N LYS A 435 -6.87 -10.84 -10.87
CA LYS A 435 -6.19 -11.98 -10.24
C LYS A 435 -6.92 -12.43 -8.97
N PHE A 436 -7.12 -13.74 -8.80
CA PHE A 436 -7.88 -14.36 -7.72
C PHE A 436 -7.01 -15.35 -6.93
N GLY A 437 -6.02 -14.83 -6.21
CA GLY A 437 -5.08 -15.66 -5.43
C GLY A 437 -3.86 -16.13 -6.22
N ASP A 438 -3.64 -15.57 -7.42
CA ASP A 438 -2.50 -15.88 -8.26
C ASP A 438 -1.16 -15.56 -7.58
N ALA A 439 -0.18 -16.42 -7.80
CA ALA A 439 1.19 -16.21 -7.36
C ALA A 439 1.84 -15.05 -8.13
N ILE A 440 2.42 -14.10 -7.39
CA ILE A 440 3.26 -13.02 -7.93
C ILE A 440 4.75 -13.37 -7.75
N LEU A 441 5.10 -13.94 -6.60
CA LEU A 441 6.43 -14.47 -6.33
C LEU A 441 6.32 -15.88 -5.78
N LYS A 442 7.05 -16.79 -6.42
CA LYS A 442 7.21 -18.20 -6.05
C LYS A 442 8.67 -18.55 -6.28
N HIS A 443 9.24 -19.36 -5.38
CA HIS A 443 10.58 -19.93 -5.56
C HIS A 443 10.60 -20.96 -6.69
#